data_AF-A0A2R6RD19-F1
#
_entry.id   AF-A0A2R6RD19-F1
#
_cell.length_a   1.000
_cell.length_b   1.000
_cell.length_c   1.000
_cell.angle_alpha   90.00
_cell.angle_beta   90.00
_cell.angle_gamma   90.00
#
_symmetry.space_group_name_H-M   'P 1'
#
loop_
_entity.id
_entity.type
_entity.pdbx_description
1 polymer ?
#
loop_
_entity_poly.entity_id
_entity_poly.type
_entity_poly.pdbx_seq_one_letter_code
_entity_poly.pdbx_strand_id
1 'polypeptide(L)'
;MEPLSPNNEVEHPQMDKPPARTVENLSTKAVEAIQRDPKTKKLLDPKTTEFEDDEFWPLSGKPYFHVFVVKSHLKPLYQLVFPKKMYSLLPCSRVPVVLTYCGKKWEMVYYGDSNPKRFDRNWKNFAIDNDLKLGDACVFEIVEISSSNLKFRVQILRGEFPSQLMERVKGEASDTPIIVD
;
A
#
# COMPACT_ATOMS: atom_id res chain seq x y z
N MET A 1 -54.78 -59.89 -24.15
CA MET A 1 -54.19 -59.66 -22.81
C MET A 1 -53.68 -58.23 -22.79
N GLU A 2 -54.22 -57.51 -21.82
CA GLU A 2 -54.06 -56.10 -21.41
C GLU A 2 -52.59 -55.63 -21.12
N PRO A 3 -52.31 -54.34 -20.80
CA PRO A 3 -52.90 -53.06 -21.29
C PRO A 3 -51.96 -51.80 -21.19
N LEU A 4 -52.57 -50.58 -21.30
CA LEU A 4 -52.24 -49.24 -20.72
C LEU A 4 -50.90 -48.56 -21.14
N SER A 5 -50.80 -47.27 -21.47
CA SER A 5 -51.71 -46.11 -21.53
C SER A 5 -51.01 -44.96 -22.30
N PRO A 6 -51.75 -43.94 -22.76
CA PRO A 6 -51.22 -42.78 -23.47
C PRO A 6 -50.67 -41.73 -22.49
N ASN A 7 -49.58 -41.06 -22.83
CA ASN A 7 -49.19 -39.82 -22.14
C ASN A 7 -49.55 -38.62 -23.00
N ASN A 8 -50.67 -38.03 -22.62
CA ASN A 8 -51.12 -36.69 -22.96
C ASN A 8 -50.10 -35.64 -22.52
N GLU A 9 -50.00 -34.60 -23.34
CA GLU A 9 -49.48 -33.29 -22.99
C GLU A 9 -50.23 -32.76 -21.75
N VAL A 10 -49.48 -32.29 -20.76
CA VAL A 10 -49.99 -31.37 -19.74
C VAL A 10 -49.19 -30.09 -19.88
N GLU A 11 -49.77 -29.12 -20.60
CA GLU A 11 -49.36 -27.72 -20.56
C GLU A 11 -49.36 -27.24 -19.11
N HIS A 12 -48.22 -26.73 -18.65
CA HIS A 12 -48.15 -25.98 -17.41
C HIS A 12 -48.48 -24.50 -17.68
N PRO A 13 -49.27 -23.84 -16.81
CA PRO A 13 -49.87 -22.54 -17.11
C PRO A 13 -48.85 -21.40 -17.11
N GLN A 14 -48.97 -20.50 -18.09
CA GLN A 14 -48.32 -19.18 -18.03
C GLN A 14 -48.82 -18.41 -16.79
N MET A 15 -47.88 -17.94 -15.97
CA MET A 15 -48.17 -16.95 -14.93
C MET A 15 -48.08 -15.55 -15.54
N ASP A 16 -49.23 -14.88 -15.62
CA ASP A 16 -49.32 -13.46 -15.93
C ASP A 16 -48.56 -12.62 -14.89
N LYS A 17 -47.69 -11.75 -15.39
CA LYS A 17 -46.90 -10.80 -14.61
C LYS A 17 -47.82 -9.68 -14.09
N PRO A 18 -47.87 -9.40 -12.78
CA PRO A 18 -48.66 -8.28 -12.27
C PRO A 18 -48.02 -6.93 -12.65
N PRO A 19 -48.82 -5.87 -12.84
CA PRO A 19 -48.32 -4.57 -13.28
C PRO A 19 -47.47 -3.89 -12.21
N ALA A 20 -46.40 -3.24 -12.64
CA ALA A 20 -45.50 -2.49 -11.78
C ALA A 20 -46.23 -1.30 -11.13
N ARG A 21 -46.24 -1.24 -9.79
CA ARG A 21 -46.61 -0.05 -9.03
C ARG A 21 -45.47 0.97 -9.11
N THR A 22 -45.78 2.18 -9.59
CA THR A 22 -44.90 3.35 -9.49
C THR A 22 -44.76 3.74 -8.02
N VAL A 23 -43.57 3.59 -7.46
CA VAL A 23 -43.14 4.28 -6.24
C VAL A 23 -42.22 5.41 -6.66
N GLU A 24 -42.71 6.65 -6.55
CA GLU A 24 -41.90 7.84 -6.71
C GLU A 24 -40.91 7.95 -5.54
N ASN A 25 -39.61 7.88 -5.83
CA ASN A 25 -38.57 8.06 -4.83
C ASN A 25 -38.45 9.54 -4.46
N LEU A 26 -38.74 9.87 -3.20
CA LEU A 26 -38.62 11.18 -2.56
C LEU A 26 -37.20 11.79 -2.53
N SER A 27 -36.21 11.15 -3.15
CA SER A 27 -34.81 11.61 -3.12
C SER A 27 -34.53 12.77 -4.08
N THR A 28 -35.33 12.95 -5.15
CA THR A 28 -35.02 13.91 -6.22
C THR A 28 -35.50 15.33 -5.92
N LYS A 29 -36.40 15.52 -4.93
CA LYS A 29 -36.84 16.86 -4.52
C LYS A 29 -35.86 17.57 -3.57
N ALA A 30 -35.00 16.82 -2.87
CA ALA A 30 -34.03 17.39 -1.94
C ALA A 30 -32.80 17.99 -2.66
N VAL A 31 -32.44 17.45 -3.83
CA VAL A 31 -31.27 17.92 -4.62
C VAL A 31 -31.54 19.23 -5.36
N GLU A 32 -32.78 19.54 -5.74
CA GLU A 32 -33.13 20.79 -6.43
C GLU A 32 -33.36 21.99 -5.48
N ALA A 33 -33.46 21.76 -4.18
CA ALA A 33 -33.69 22.82 -3.19
C ALA A 33 -32.40 23.56 -2.76
N ILE A 34 -31.21 23.02 -3.07
CA ILE A 34 -29.92 23.58 -2.61
C ILE A 34 -29.25 24.47 -3.68
N GLN A 35 -29.86 24.65 -4.87
CA GLN A 35 -29.27 25.40 -5.99
C GLN A 35 -29.77 26.85 -6.17
N ARG A 36 -30.26 27.49 -5.11
CA ARG A 36 -30.77 28.88 -5.17
C ARG A 36 -30.04 29.90 -4.29
N ASP A 37 -28.74 29.73 -4.03
CA ASP A 37 -27.94 30.82 -3.47
C ASP A 37 -26.79 31.27 -4.41
N PRO A 38 -26.85 32.49 -4.99
CA PRO A 38 -25.84 32.98 -5.93
C PRO A 38 -24.51 33.37 -5.27
N LYS A 39 -24.39 33.35 -3.94
CA LYS A 39 -23.24 33.92 -3.20
C LYS A 39 -22.15 32.94 -2.78
N THR A 40 -22.29 31.65 -3.07
CA THR A 40 -21.29 30.62 -2.69
C THR A 40 -20.33 30.23 -3.83
N LYS A 41 -20.37 30.93 -4.97
CA LYS A 41 -19.57 30.60 -6.17
C LYS A 41 -18.24 31.34 -6.32
N LYS A 42 -17.79 32.13 -5.32
CA LYS A 42 -16.45 32.73 -5.35
C LYS A 42 -15.84 32.79 -3.96
N LEU A 43 -14.61 32.29 -3.89
CA LEU A 43 -13.62 32.39 -2.81
C LEU A 43 -13.64 31.24 -1.79
N LEU A 44 -12.92 30.17 -2.15
CA LEU A 44 -11.92 29.48 -1.32
C LEU A 44 -11.27 28.40 -2.22
N ASP A 45 -10.32 28.82 -3.07
CA ASP A 45 -9.23 27.94 -3.46
C ASP A 45 -8.16 28.07 -2.37
N PRO A 46 -7.81 26.97 -1.71
CA PRO A 46 -6.42 26.54 -1.79
C PRO A 46 -6.30 25.01 -1.87
N LYS A 47 -5.76 24.54 -3.00
CA LYS A 47 -4.89 23.35 -3.11
C LYS A 47 -5.20 22.26 -2.08
N THR A 48 -6.27 21.51 -2.32
CA THR A 48 -6.45 20.20 -1.70
C THR A 48 -5.32 19.32 -2.23
N THR A 49 -4.28 19.14 -1.42
CA THR A 49 -3.36 18.02 -1.59
C THR A 49 -4.23 16.77 -1.56
N GLU A 50 -4.42 16.16 -2.73
CA GLU A 50 -4.80 14.77 -2.85
C GLU A 50 -3.68 13.96 -2.19
N PHE A 51 -3.75 13.82 -0.86
CA PHE A 51 -3.23 12.63 -0.22
C PHE A 51 -4.22 11.53 -0.62
N GLU A 52 -3.97 10.92 -1.78
CA GLU A 52 -4.47 9.58 -2.04
C GLU A 52 -4.11 8.75 -0.80
N ASP A 53 -5.12 8.11 -0.19
CA ASP A 53 -4.97 7.25 0.98
C ASP A 53 -3.62 6.52 0.95
N ASP A 54 -2.75 6.81 1.92
CA ASP A 54 -1.62 5.94 2.27
C ASP A 54 -2.24 4.65 2.84
N GLU A 55 -2.89 3.87 1.97
CA GLU A 55 -3.53 2.62 2.28
C GLU A 55 -2.42 1.68 2.73
N PHE A 56 -2.27 1.50 4.03
CA PHE A 56 -1.30 0.58 4.58
C PHE A 56 -1.53 -0.81 3.98
N TRP A 57 -0.67 -1.21 3.03
CA TRP A 57 -0.80 -2.49 2.33
C TRP A 57 -0.13 -3.60 3.14
N PRO A 58 -0.88 -4.62 3.61
CA PRO A 58 -0.26 -5.74 4.27
C PRO A 58 0.71 -6.47 3.33
N LEU A 59 1.73 -7.07 3.92
CA LEU A 59 2.64 -7.97 3.20
C LEU A 59 1.81 -9.10 2.59
N SER A 60 2.08 -9.42 1.34
CA SER A 60 1.33 -10.40 0.54
C SER A 60 1.74 -11.86 0.81
N GLY A 61 2.49 -12.12 1.89
CA GLY A 61 3.09 -13.42 2.20
C GLY A 61 4.33 -13.75 1.37
N LYS A 62 4.78 -12.85 0.49
CA LYS A 62 6.03 -13.01 -0.25
C LYS A 62 7.25 -12.78 0.66
N PRO A 63 8.43 -13.31 0.30
CA PRO A 63 9.65 -13.07 1.06
C PRO A 63 9.94 -11.57 1.20
N TYR A 64 10.26 -11.15 2.41
CA TYR A 64 10.56 -9.76 2.73
C TYR A 64 11.73 -9.67 3.72
N PHE A 65 12.29 -8.48 3.82
CA PHE A 65 13.26 -8.14 4.85
C PHE A 65 13.11 -6.68 5.23
N HIS A 66 13.63 -6.30 6.39
CA HIS A 66 13.68 -4.90 6.80
C HIS A 66 15.12 -4.45 6.99
N VAL A 67 15.32 -3.15 6.85
CA VAL A 67 16.57 -2.45 7.12
C VAL A 67 16.26 -1.21 7.93
N PHE A 68 16.93 -1.05 9.06
CA PHE A 68 16.91 0.20 9.81
C PHE A 68 17.78 1.23 9.09
N VAL A 69 17.25 2.44 8.93
CA VAL A 69 17.96 3.58 8.35
C VAL A 69 19.00 4.05 9.36
N VAL A 70 20.26 3.83 9.00
CA VAL A 70 21.44 4.27 9.76
C VAL A 70 22.22 5.31 8.97
N LYS A 71 23.23 5.94 9.60
CA LYS A 71 24.01 7.04 9.01
C LYS A 71 24.57 6.74 7.61
N SER A 72 25.04 5.51 7.36
CA SER A 72 25.58 5.13 6.05
C SER A 72 24.54 5.13 4.93
N HIS A 73 23.25 4.93 5.25
CA HIS A 73 22.16 4.93 4.27
C HIS A 73 21.78 6.34 3.82
N LEU A 74 22.23 7.36 4.57
CA LEU A 74 21.90 8.77 4.35
C LEU A 74 23.15 9.55 3.91
N LYS A 75 23.02 10.87 3.88
CA LYS A 75 24.13 11.79 3.58
C LYS A 75 25.31 11.56 4.54
N PRO A 76 26.57 11.61 4.04
CA PRO A 76 26.97 11.85 2.65
C PRO A 76 27.11 10.58 1.81
N LEU A 77 26.99 9.40 2.41
CA LEU A 77 27.43 8.15 1.80
C LEU A 77 26.37 7.52 0.88
N TYR A 78 25.11 7.50 1.32
CA TYR A 78 23.99 6.85 0.63
C TYR A 78 24.28 5.41 0.22
N GLN A 79 24.92 4.65 1.11
CA GLN A 79 25.28 3.26 0.90
C GLN A 79 24.33 2.34 1.67
N LEU A 80 23.38 1.71 0.97
CA LEU A 80 22.54 0.65 1.55
C LEU A 80 23.13 -0.72 1.26
N VAL A 81 23.62 -1.39 2.32
CA VAL A 81 24.16 -2.75 2.27
C VAL A 81 23.10 -3.75 2.74
N PHE A 82 22.99 -4.86 2.02
CA PHE A 82 22.01 -5.90 2.34
C PHE A 82 22.51 -6.82 3.47
N PRO A 83 21.62 -7.23 4.40
CA PRO A 83 21.95 -8.24 5.38
C PRO A 83 22.37 -9.57 4.72
N LYS A 84 23.46 -10.18 5.20
CA LYS A 84 24.02 -11.43 4.61
C LYS A 84 22.99 -12.56 4.51
N LYS A 85 22.06 -12.65 5.46
CA LYS A 85 20.97 -13.64 5.46
C LYS A 85 20.08 -13.57 4.21
N MET A 86 20.06 -12.44 3.51
CA MET A 86 19.27 -12.25 2.30
C MET A 86 20.01 -12.68 1.03
N TYR A 87 21.32 -12.94 1.09
CA TYR A 87 22.13 -13.15 -0.11
C TYR A 87 21.72 -14.39 -0.91
N SER A 88 21.21 -15.43 -0.25
CA SER A 88 20.70 -16.65 -0.88
C SER A 88 19.35 -16.46 -1.59
N LEU A 89 18.60 -15.41 -1.22
CA LEU A 89 17.28 -15.10 -1.78
C LEU A 89 17.36 -14.11 -2.94
N LEU A 90 18.54 -13.55 -3.22
CA LEU A 90 18.72 -12.45 -4.17
C LEU A 90 19.72 -12.84 -5.27
N PRO A 91 19.68 -12.17 -6.44
CA PRO A 91 20.59 -12.48 -7.52
C PRO A 91 22.08 -12.36 -7.11
N CYS A 92 22.92 -13.17 -7.75
CA CYS A 92 24.38 -13.09 -7.60
C CYS A 92 25.08 -12.23 -8.66
N SER A 93 24.32 -11.71 -9.63
CA SER A 93 24.78 -10.79 -10.66
C SER A 93 24.33 -9.35 -10.36
N ARG A 94 24.81 -8.40 -11.16
CA ARG A 94 24.22 -7.06 -11.19
C ARG A 94 22.89 -7.11 -11.93
N VAL A 95 21.85 -6.57 -11.31
CA VAL A 95 20.52 -6.48 -11.93
C VAL A 95 19.90 -5.10 -11.68
N PRO A 96 19.16 -4.55 -12.64
CA PRO A 96 18.28 -3.42 -12.40
C PRO A 96 17.26 -3.74 -11.31
N VAL A 97 16.97 -2.73 -10.49
CA VAL A 97 16.02 -2.77 -9.39
C VAL A 97 14.99 -1.67 -9.56
N VAL A 98 13.74 -2.00 -9.28
CA VAL A 98 12.67 -1.01 -9.10
C VAL A 98 12.13 -1.11 -7.68
N LEU A 99 12.22 -0.02 -6.92
CA LEU A 99 11.51 0.15 -5.64
C LEU A 99 10.18 0.84 -5.91
N THR A 100 9.10 0.31 -5.35
CA THR A 100 7.76 0.94 -5.41
C THR A 100 7.30 1.31 -4.00
N TYR A 101 6.92 2.57 -3.80
CA TYR A 101 6.38 3.09 -2.53
C TYR A 101 5.36 4.20 -2.84
N CYS A 102 4.17 4.11 -2.25
CA CYS A 102 3.05 5.04 -2.46
C CYS A 102 2.83 5.40 -3.95
N GLY A 103 2.66 4.37 -4.79
CA GLY A 103 2.45 4.51 -6.24
C GLY A 103 3.66 4.97 -7.06
N LYS A 104 4.72 5.49 -6.42
CA LYS A 104 5.92 6.00 -7.07
C LYS A 104 6.98 4.92 -7.23
N LYS A 105 7.89 5.13 -8.19
CA LYS A 105 8.94 4.18 -8.55
C LYS A 105 10.33 4.82 -8.53
N TRP A 106 11.32 4.08 -8.03
CA TRP A 106 12.72 4.47 -8.05
C TRP A 106 13.56 3.36 -8.66
N GLU A 107 14.34 3.72 -9.67
CA GLU A 107 15.21 2.81 -10.39
C GLU A 107 16.66 2.92 -9.91
N MET A 108 17.31 1.77 -9.73
CA MET A 108 18.71 1.68 -9.32
C MET A 108 19.29 0.33 -9.72
N VAL A 109 20.58 0.10 -9.44
CA VAL A 109 21.22 -1.20 -9.65
C VAL A 109 21.50 -1.88 -8.32
N TYR A 110 21.19 -3.18 -8.23
CA TYR A 110 21.67 -4.05 -7.17
C TYR A 110 22.97 -4.73 -7.59
N TYR A 111 24.02 -4.55 -6.80
CA TYR A 111 25.33 -5.16 -7.01
C TYR A 111 25.43 -6.50 -6.28
N GLY A 112 24.75 -7.51 -6.82
CA GLY A 112 24.75 -8.88 -6.31
C GLY A 112 26.08 -9.61 -6.46
N ASP A 113 26.97 -9.10 -7.32
CA ASP A 113 28.33 -9.61 -7.57
C ASP A 113 29.38 -8.99 -6.64
N SER A 114 29.01 -7.99 -5.85
CA SER A 114 29.90 -7.30 -4.92
C SER A 114 29.82 -7.88 -3.50
N ASN A 115 30.92 -7.77 -2.74
CA ASN A 115 30.93 -8.07 -1.31
C ASN A 115 31.35 -6.82 -0.52
N PRO A 116 30.47 -6.20 0.28
CA PRO A 116 29.10 -6.63 0.54
C PRO A 116 28.13 -6.28 -0.61
N LYS A 117 27.05 -7.06 -0.75
CA LYS A 117 25.98 -6.79 -1.72
C LYS A 117 25.20 -5.54 -1.31
N ARG A 118 24.95 -4.65 -2.27
CA ARG A 118 24.42 -3.30 -2.00
C ARG A 118 23.63 -2.74 -3.17
N PHE A 119 22.88 -1.68 -2.93
CA PHE A 119 22.43 -0.79 -4.00
C PHE A 119 23.57 0.13 -4.46
N ASP A 120 23.44 0.64 -5.69
CA ASP A 120 24.29 1.69 -6.22
C ASP A 120 23.99 3.06 -5.59
N ARG A 121 24.60 4.12 -6.13
CA ARG A 121 24.44 5.49 -5.60
C ARG A 121 23.04 6.07 -5.82
N ASN A 122 22.19 5.46 -6.65
CA ASN A 122 20.83 5.95 -6.90
C ASN A 122 19.87 5.64 -5.74
N TRP A 123 20.29 4.82 -4.77
CA TRP A 123 19.65 4.75 -3.45
C TRP A 123 19.42 6.15 -2.84
N LYS A 124 20.33 7.11 -3.08
CA LYS A 124 20.20 8.48 -2.60
C LYS A 124 18.89 9.15 -3.02
N ASN A 125 18.38 8.85 -4.22
CA ASN A 125 17.18 9.47 -4.74
C ASN A 125 15.97 8.97 -3.94
N PHE A 126 15.87 7.66 -3.72
CA PHE A 126 14.85 7.08 -2.85
C PHE A 126 14.91 7.66 -1.43
N ALA A 127 16.11 7.77 -0.85
CA ALA A 127 16.27 8.29 0.50
C ALA A 127 15.89 9.78 0.64
N ILE A 128 16.24 10.61 -0.34
CA ILE A 128 15.94 12.05 -0.33
C ILE A 128 14.47 12.29 -0.62
N ASP A 129 13.93 11.68 -1.68
CA ASP A 129 12.55 11.93 -2.12
C ASP A 129 11.51 11.49 -1.08
N ASN A 130 11.85 10.49 -0.26
CA ASN A 130 11.00 9.97 0.81
C ASN A 130 11.39 10.49 2.20
N ASP A 131 12.27 11.50 2.30
CA ASP A 131 12.71 12.08 3.58
C ASP A 131 13.07 11.00 4.63
N LEU A 132 13.94 10.05 4.26
CA LEU A 132 14.34 9.00 5.19
C LEU A 132 15.20 9.58 6.32
N LYS A 133 14.84 9.23 7.56
CA LYS A 133 15.53 9.70 8.76
C LYS A 133 16.20 8.57 9.50
N LEU A 134 17.20 8.91 10.32
CA LEU A 134 17.84 7.94 11.21
C LEU A 134 16.79 7.37 12.16
N GLY A 135 16.70 6.04 12.23
CA GLY A 135 15.72 5.34 13.05
C GLY A 135 14.47 4.87 12.30
N ASP A 136 14.20 5.39 11.09
CA ASP A 136 13.19 4.80 10.20
C ASP A 136 13.54 3.35 9.86
N ALA A 137 12.55 2.54 9.51
CA ALA A 137 12.78 1.21 8.94
C ALA A 137 12.14 1.11 7.55
N CYS A 138 12.89 0.59 6.60
CA CYS A 138 12.36 0.22 5.28
C CYS A 138 12.11 -1.28 5.26
N VAL A 139 10.87 -1.69 5.00
CA VAL A 139 10.49 -3.08 4.75
C VAL A 139 10.43 -3.30 3.24
N PHE A 140 11.25 -4.21 2.73
CA PHE A 140 11.34 -4.57 1.32
C PHE A 140 10.71 -5.94 1.11
N GLU A 141 9.61 -5.98 0.40
CA GLU A 141 8.95 -7.21 -0.03
C GLU A 141 9.29 -7.51 -1.49
N ILE A 142 9.75 -8.73 -1.78
CA ILE A 142 10.10 -9.15 -3.14
C ILE A 142 8.81 -9.33 -3.93
N VAL A 143 8.60 -8.49 -4.94
CA VAL A 143 7.45 -8.61 -5.86
C VAL A 143 7.81 -9.50 -7.05
N GLU A 144 9.03 -9.34 -7.57
CA GLU A 144 9.58 -10.07 -8.70
C GLU A 144 11.09 -10.25 -8.53
N ILE A 145 11.59 -11.44 -8.89
CA ILE A 145 13.01 -11.75 -8.91
C ILE A 145 13.34 -12.64 -10.11
N SER A 146 14.35 -12.25 -10.88
CA SER A 146 14.89 -13.01 -11.99
C SER A 146 16.38 -12.76 -12.15
N SER A 147 17.01 -13.40 -13.14
CA SER A 147 18.42 -13.17 -13.49
C SER A 147 18.68 -11.79 -14.11
N SER A 148 17.63 -11.09 -14.55
CA SER A 148 17.71 -9.80 -15.26
C SER A 148 16.98 -8.65 -14.57
N ASN A 149 16.18 -8.91 -13.52
CA ASN A 149 15.41 -7.89 -12.84
C ASN A 149 15.08 -8.25 -11.39
N LEU A 150 14.91 -7.22 -10.55
CA LEU A 150 14.46 -7.34 -9.18
C LEU A 150 13.49 -6.21 -8.86
N LYS A 151 12.31 -6.52 -8.31
CA LYS A 151 11.32 -5.51 -7.90
C LYS A 151 10.98 -5.67 -6.44
N PHE A 152 11.02 -4.57 -5.72
CA PHE A 152 10.57 -4.50 -4.35
C PHE A 152 9.36 -3.58 -4.23
N ARG A 153 8.36 -4.03 -3.46
CA ARG A 153 7.42 -3.12 -2.82
C ARG A 153 8.02 -2.73 -1.48
N VAL A 154 8.10 -1.43 -1.22
CA VAL A 154 8.70 -0.89 -0.01
C VAL A 154 7.60 -0.34 0.90
N GLN A 155 7.77 -0.49 2.20
CA GLN A 155 7.02 0.23 3.23
C GLN A 155 8.03 0.96 4.11
N ILE A 156 7.72 2.19 4.50
CA ILE A 156 8.56 2.98 5.40
C ILE A 156 7.82 3.09 6.74
N LEU A 157 8.41 2.49 7.77
CA LEU A 157 7.97 2.63 9.15
C LEU A 157 8.73 3.79 9.77
N ARG A 158 8.03 4.87 10.10
CA ARG A 158 8.66 6.06 10.67
C ARG A 158 9.07 5.80 12.11
N GLY A 159 10.35 6.04 12.40
CA GLY A 159 10.96 5.79 13.70
C GLY A 159 10.75 6.92 14.70
N GLU A 160 10.08 8.01 14.31
CA GLU A 160 9.78 9.09 15.24
C GLU A 160 8.73 8.64 16.25
N PHE A 161 9.15 8.59 17.51
CA PHE A 161 8.22 8.46 18.62
C PHE A 161 7.45 9.78 18.72
N PRO A 162 6.10 9.76 18.74
CA PRO A 162 5.30 10.97 18.87
C PRO A 162 5.78 11.79 20.08
N SER A 163 6.00 13.09 19.90
CA SER A 163 6.41 13.99 20.98
C SER A 163 5.45 13.93 22.18
N GLN A 164 4.18 13.64 21.93
CA GLN A 164 3.12 13.40 22.92
C GLN A 164 3.37 12.18 23.82
N LEU A 165 4.04 11.14 23.29
CA LEU A 165 4.43 9.97 24.08
C LEU A 165 5.76 10.22 24.81
N MET A 166 6.60 11.15 24.37
CA MET A 166 7.81 11.53 25.13
C MET A 166 7.47 12.22 26.46
N GLU A 167 6.32 12.89 26.58
CA GLU A 167 5.85 13.46 27.86
C GLU A 167 5.31 12.41 28.85
N ARG A 168 4.86 11.24 28.36
CA ARG A 168 4.27 10.17 29.20
C ARG A 168 5.18 8.98 29.45
N VAL A 169 6.27 8.84 28.71
CA VAL A 169 7.11 7.63 28.73
C VAL A 169 8.46 7.95 29.37
N LYS A 170 8.48 7.93 30.71
CA LYS A 170 9.70 7.57 31.45
C LYS A 170 9.70 6.05 31.55
N GLY A 171 9.95 5.36 30.44
CA GLY A 171 9.97 3.88 30.36
C GLY A 171 11.12 3.22 31.14
N GLU A 172 11.53 3.84 32.25
CA GLU A 172 12.64 3.44 33.12
C GLU A 172 12.18 2.62 34.34
N ALA A 173 10.87 2.54 34.61
CA ALA A 173 10.33 1.89 35.81
C ALA A 173 9.19 0.91 35.50
N SER A 174 9.11 -0.19 36.27
CA SER A 174 8.12 -1.27 36.08
C SER A 174 6.69 -0.84 36.41
N ASP A 175 6.50 0.36 36.92
CA ASP A 175 5.22 0.93 37.37
C ASP A 175 4.46 1.66 36.25
N THR A 176 5.09 1.89 35.09
CA THR A 176 4.49 2.59 33.94
C THR A 176 4.71 1.81 32.64
N PRO A 177 4.08 0.63 32.47
CA PRO A 177 4.25 -0.19 31.28
C PRO A 177 3.62 0.48 30.04
N ILE A 178 4.20 0.19 28.87
CA ILE A 178 3.58 0.50 27.58
C ILE A 178 2.45 -0.52 27.37
N ILE A 179 1.20 -0.05 27.37
CA ILE A 179 0.02 -0.87 27.11
C ILE A 179 -0.28 -0.82 25.61
N VAL A 180 -0.34 -1.98 24.97
CA VAL A 180 -0.80 -2.15 23.59
C VAL A 180 -2.16 -2.85 23.66
N ASP A 181 -3.20 -2.18 23.17
CA ASP A 181 -4.57 -2.70 23.04
C ASP A 181 -4.80 -3.28 21.64
#